data_AF-A0A735B2U4-F1
#
_entry.id   AF-A0A735B2U4-F1
#
_cell.length_a   1.000
_cell.length_b   1.000
_cell.length_c   1.000
_cell.angle_alpha   90.00
_cell.angle_beta   90.00
_cell.angle_gamma   90.00
#
_symmetry.space_group_name_H-M   'P 1'
#
loop_
_entity.id
_entity.type
_entity.pdbx_description
1 polymer ?
#
loop_
_entity_poly.entity_id
_entity_poly.type
_entity_poly.pdbx_seq_one_letter_code
_entity_poly.pdbx_strand_id
1 'polypeptide(L)'
;MKFYTPLRYPGGKGKLSYFLKDVIEQNSLNDGAYAEPYAGGAGVALELLLEEYVRKIYINDADFAVYSFWSSVINDTDNLCRLISNAKINMDEWRFHRYVISNPTEFTKLEIGFSAFFLNRTNRSGILKAGVIGGKAQN
;
A
#
# COMPACT_ATOMS: atom_id res chain seq x y z
N MET A 1 6.26 -15.07 -9.53
CA MET A 1 5.75 -14.80 -8.16
C MET A 1 4.65 -13.76 -8.28
N LYS A 2 3.44 -14.07 -7.84
CA LYS A 2 2.30 -13.16 -7.91
C LYS A 2 2.41 -12.16 -6.75
N PHE A 3 2.31 -10.87 -7.04
CA PHE A 3 2.30 -9.83 -6.01
C PHE A 3 0.86 -9.39 -5.80
N TYR A 4 0.36 -9.60 -4.58
CA TYR A 4 -1.02 -9.28 -4.24
C TYR A 4 -1.23 -7.83 -3.78
N THR A 5 -0.16 -7.17 -3.33
CA THR A 5 -0.23 -5.79 -2.89
C THR A 5 -0.09 -4.78 -4.04
N PRO A 6 -0.88 -3.69 -4.05
CA PRO A 6 -0.71 -2.58 -4.98
C PRO A 6 0.49 -1.68 -4.64
N LEU A 7 1.05 -1.78 -3.42
CA LEU A 7 2.16 -0.93 -2.96
C LEU A 7 3.53 -1.61 -3.17
N ARG A 8 4.49 -0.83 -3.68
CA ARG A 8 5.92 -1.19 -3.61
C ARG A 8 6.45 -0.83 -2.23
N TYR A 9 6.52 -1.80 -1.33
CA TYR A 9 6.95 -1.54 0.04
C TYR A 9 8.27 -2.27 0.37
N PRO A 10 9.26 -1.58 0.97
CA PRO A 10 10.51 -2.21 1.41
C PRO A 10 10.25 -3.33 2.43
N GLY A 11 11.12 -4.33 2.44
CA GLY A 11 11.04 -5.45 3.37
C GLY A 11 10.15 -6.60 2.91
N GLY A 12 9.67 -6.57 1.66
CA GLY A 12 8.86 -7.58 0.97
C GLY A 12 8.88 -8.96 1.61
N LYS A 13 7.98 -9.16 2.58
CA LYS A 13 7.87 -10.39 3.36
C LYS A 13 7.15 -11.51 2.58
N GLY A 14 7.11 -11.43 1.25
CA GLY A 14 6.50 -12.49 0.41
C GLY A 14 7.21 -13.84 0.52
N LYS A 15 8.40 -13.91 1.12
CA LYS A 15 9.01 -15.19 1.52
C LYS A 15 8.53 -15.70 2.89
N LEU A 16 8.07 -14.80 3.77
CA LEU A 16 7.50 -15.14 5.07
C LEU A 16 6.10 -15.75 4.93
N SER A 17 5.36 -15.42 3.87
CA SER A 17 4.04 -16.01 3.63
C SER A 17 4.09 -17.53 3.54
N TYR A 18 5.12 -18.13 2.92
CA TYR A 18 5.29 -19.59 2.91
C TYR A 18 5.37 -20.18 4.32
N PHE A 19 6.23 -19.60 5.18
CA PHE A 19 6.34 -20.04 6.57
C PHE A 19 5.03 -19.88 7.34
N LEU A 20 4.30 -18.78 7.12
CA LEU A 20 3.02 -18.55 7.79
C LEU A 20 1.93 -19.50 7.30
N LYS A 21 1.93 -19.86 6.02
CA LYS A 21 1.04 -20.90 5.47
C LYS A 21 1.27 -22.23 6.16
N ASP A 22 2.54 -22.66 6.30
CA ASP A 22 2.90 -23.88 7.03
C ASP A 22 2.42 -23.84 8.50
N VAL A 23 2.63 -22.70 9.18
CA VAL A 23 2.15 -22.51 10.56
C VAL A 23 0.63 -22.61 10.66
N ILE A 24 -0.10 -22.02 9.70
CA ILE A 24 -1.56 -22.07 9.70
C ILE A 24 -2.05 -23.52 9.55
N GLU A 25 -1.52 -24.25 8.55
CA GLU A 25 -1.93 -25.63 8.27
C GLU A 25 -1.58 -26.58 9.42
N GLN A 26 -0.34 -26.52 9.93
CA GLN A 26 0.12 -27.40 11.01
C GLN A 26 -0.63 -27.21 12.33
N ASN A 27 -1.20 -26.03 12.54
CA ASN A 27 -1.97 -25.70 13.74
C ASN A 27 -3.48 -25.72 13.50
N SER A 28 -3.95 -26.16 12.34
CA SER A 28 -5.39 -26.19 11.98
C SER A 28 -6.07 -24.82 12.15
N LEU A 29 -5.37 -23.75 11.74
CA LEU A 29 -5.84 -22.36 11.84
C LEU A 29 -6.49 -21.84 10.55
N ASN A 30 -6.69 -22.72 9.55
CA ASN A 30 -7.36 -22.39 8.29
C ASN A 30 -8.74 -21.76 8.56
N ASP A 31 -9.20 -20.89 7.64
CA ASP A 31 -10.44 -20.11 7.77
C ASP A 31 -10.52 -19.16 8.99
N GLY A 32 -9.42 -19.02 9.72
CA GLY A 32 -9.25 -18.12 10.84
C GLY A 32 -9.08 -16.65 10.43
N ALA A 33 -8.54 -15.86 11.35
CA ALA A 33 -8.22 -14.46 11.12
C ALA A 33 -6.73 -14.17 11.32
N TYR A 34 -6.14 -13.38 10.44
CA TYR A 34 -4.76 -12.92 10.54
C TYR A 34 -4.71 -11.42 10.85
N ALA A 35 -3.84 -11.01 11.78
CA ALA A 35 -3.66 -9.61 12.15
C ALA A 35 -2.22 -9.15 11.86
N GLU A 36 -2.07 -8.07 11.10
CA GLU A 36 -0.79 -7.47 10.72
C GLU A 36 -0.75 -6.00 11.19
N PRO A 37 -0.22 -5.73 12.41
CA PRO A 37 -0.24 -4.38 12.98
C PRO A 37 0.75 -3.39 12.36
N TYR A 38 1.68 -3.90 11.54
CA TYR A 38 2.71 -3.17 10.80
C TYR A 38 2.61 -3.50 9.31
N ALA A 39 1.43 -3.30 8.75
CA ALA A 39 1.07 -3.84 7.45
C ALA A 39 1.96 -3.27 6.34
N GLY A 40 2.24 -1.98 6.33
CA GLY A 40 2.90 -1.31 5.21
C GLY A 40 2.14 -1.59 3.91
N GLY A 41 2.72 -2.45 3.07
CA GLY A 41 2.07 -2.96 1.85
C GLY A 41 1.06 -4.09 2.05
N ALA A 42 0.87 -4.65 3.26
CA ALA A 42 -0.04 -5.76 3.56
C ALA A 42 0.16 -7.00 2.66
N GLY A 43 1.37 -7.21 2.14
CA GLY A 43 1.64 -8.24 1.13
C GLY A 43 1.37 -9.65 1.64
N VAL A 44 1.70 -9.92 2.90
CA VAL A 44 1.46 -11.21 3.55
C VAL A 44 -0.01 -11.40 3.86
N ALA A 45 -0.65 -10.42 4.52
CA ALA A 45 -2.08 -10.50 4.82
C ALA A 45 -2.93 -10.72 3.57
N LEU A 46 -2.68 -9.96 2.50
CA LEU A 46 -3.41 -10.11 1.23
C LEU A 46 -3.16 -11.46 0.57
N GLU A 47 -1.92 -11.97 0.60
CA GLU A 47 -1.64 -13.30 0.06
C GLU A 47 -2.39 -14.38 0.84
N LEU A 48 -2.38 -14.35 2.18
CA LEU A 48 -3.10 -15.31 3.00
C LEU A 48 -4.61 -15.26 2.77
N LEU A 49 -5.17 -14.07 2.59
CA LEU A 49 -6.60 -13.90 2.31
C LEU A 49 -6.98 -14.41 0.92
N LEU A 50 -6.22 -14.02 -0.11
CA LEU A 50 -6.56 -14.28 -1.51
C LEU A 50 -6.20 -15.69 -1.99
N GLU A 51 -5.28 -16.36 -1.30
CA GLU A 51 -4.98 -17.79 -1.46
C GLU A 51 -5.82 -18.65 -0.48
N GLU A 52 -6.84 -18.08 0.17
CA GLU A 52 -7.84 -18.79 0.99
C GLU A 52 -7.27 -19.53 2.22
N TYR A 53 -6.09 -19.12 2.72
CA TYR A 53 -5.54 -19.65 3.97
C TYR A 53 -6.25 -19.10 5.21
N VAL A 54 -6.72 -17.86 5.13
CA VAL A 54 -7.51 -17.21 6.20
C VAL A 54 -8.74 -16.56 5.58
N ARG A 55 -9.82 -16.50 6.35
CA ARG A 55 -11.09 -15.91 5.90
C ARG A 55 -11.16 -14.40 6.14
N LYS A 56 -10.33 -13.89 7.05
CA LYS A 56 -10.34 -12.48 7.44
C LYS A 56 -8.95 -11.99 7.76
N ILE A 57 -8.68 -10.75 7.38
CA ILE A 57 -7.47 -10.03 7.78
C ILE A 57 -7.81 -8.75 8.52
N TYR A 58 -6.95 -8.39 9.45
CA TYR A 58 -6.93 -7.10 10.12
C TYR A 58 -5.57 -6.48 9.86
N ILE A 59 -5.54 -5.33 9.19
CA ILE A 59 -4.31 -4.60 8.92
C ILE A 59 -4.33 -3.26 9.63
N ASN A 60 -3.19 -2.86 10.15
CA ASN A 60 -2.97 -1.55 10.74
C ASN A 60 -1.59 -1.03 10.35
N ASP A 61 -1.43 0.28 10.32
CA ASP A 61 -0.13 0.93 10.23
C ASP A 61 -0.15 2.25 10.99
N ALA A 62 0.98 2.63 11.59
CA ALA A 62 1.11 3.90 12.30
C ALA A 62 1.34 5.08 11.34
N ASP A 63 1.84 4.83 10.14
CA ASP A 63 2.00 5.86 9.12
C ASP A 63 0.62 6.28 8.59
N PHE A 64 0.25 7.54 8.84
CA PHE A 64 -1.06 8.07 8.46
C PHE A 64 -1.31 8.05 6.95
N ALA A 65 -0.28 8.18 6.12
CA ALA A 65 -0.43 8.12 4.66
C ALA A 65 -0.72 6.69 4.19
N VAL A 66 -0.03 5.71 4.77
CA VAL A 66 -0.29 4.27 4.51
C VAL A 66 -1.68 3.88 5.01
N TYR A 67 -2.05 4.29 6.22
CA TYR A 67 -3.40 4.11 6.75
C TYR A 67 -4.45 4.73 5.84
N SER A 68 -4.25 5.98 5.40
CA SER A 68 -5.18 6.70 4.53
C SER A 68 -5.37 6.01 3.19
N PHE A 69 -4.31 5.44 2.61
CA PHE A 69 -4.40 4.60 1.42
C PHE A 69 -5.31 3.39 1.64
N TRP A 70 -5.02 2.55 2.64
CA TRP A 70 -5.84 1.35 2.91
C TRP A 70 -7.27 1.69 3.29
N SER A 71 -7.48 2.76 4.06
CA SER A 71 -8.82 3.25 4.38
C SER A 71 -9.57 3.67 3.11
N SER A 72 -8.91 4.32 2.15
CA SER A 72 -9.51 4.69 0.87
C SER A 72 -9.82 3.48 0.00
N VAL A 73 -8.93 2.48 -0.03
CA VAL A 73 -9.17 1.21 -0.77
C VAL A 73 -10.46 0.52 -0.31
N ILE A 74 -10.75 0.53 0.99
CA ILE A 74 -11.92 -0.16 1.56
C ILE A 74 -13.18 0.71 1.58
N ASN A 75 -13.06 2.01 1.86
CA ASN A 75 -14.22 2.86 2.15
C ASN A 75 -14.55 3.87 1.04
N ASP A 76 -13.66 4.07 0.06
CA ASP A 76 -13.84 5.04 -1.02
C ASP A 76 -13.20 4.56 -2.34
N THR A 77 -13.46 3.28 -2.65
CA THR A 77 -12.79 2.53 -3.72
C THR A 77 -12.96 3.20 -5.09
N ASP A 78 -14.20 3.57 -5.46
CA ASP A 78 -14.51 4.08 -6.79
C ASP A 78 -13.86 5.44 -7.05
N ASN A 79 -13.85 6.33 -6.06
CA ASN A 79 -13.16 7.62 -6.23
C ASN A 79 -11.65 7.45 -6.26
N LEU A 80 -11.07 6.55 -5.45
CA LEU A 80 -9.65 6.24 -5.53
C LEU A 80 -9.27 5.71 -6.91
N CYS A 81 -10.03 4.75 -7.44
CA CYS A 81 -9.84 4.24 -8.81
C CYS A 81 -9.96 5.34 -9.85
N ARG A 82 -10.96 6.22 -9.74
CA ARG A 82 -11.14 7.37 -10.64
C ARG A 82 -9.94 8.32 -10.61
N LEU A 83 -9.39 8.64 -9.43
CA LEU A 83 -8.18 9.47 -9.31
C LEU A 83 -6.97 8.79 -9.96
N ILE A 84 -6.80 7.49 -9.74
CA ILE A 84 -5.71 6.70 -10.35
C ILE A 84 -5.82 6.71 -11.88
N SER A 85 -7.00 6.45 -12.44
CA SER A 85 -7.21 6.40 -13.89
C SER A 85 -7.01 7.75 -14.59
N ASN A 86 -7.24 8.86 -13.88
CA ASN A 86 -7.12 10.21 -14.42
C ASN A 86 -5.80 10.90 -14.07
N ALA A 87 -4.90 10.22 -13.35
CA ALA A 87 -3.66 10.80 -12.85
C ALA A 87 -2.76 11.26 -14.01
N LYS A 88 -2.35 12.54 -13.98
CA LYS A 88 -1.30 13.04 -14.86
C LYS A 88 0.06 12.72 -14.24
N ILE A 89 0.96 12.13 -15.01
CA ILE A 89 2.29 11.74 -14.51
C ILE A 89 3.32 12.76 -15.00
N ASN A 90 3.48 13.85 -14.26
CA ASN A 90 4.47 14.88 -14.54
C ASN A 90 5.08 15.43 -13.22
N MET A 91 6.07 16.31 -13.35
CA MET A 91 6.81 16.83 -12.20
C MET A 91 6.01 17.80 -11.32
N ASP A 92 5.00 18.47 -11.87
CA ASP A 92 4.16 19.39 -11.09
C ASP A 92 3.20 18.60 -10.20
N GLU A 93 2.58 17.56 -10.74
CA GLU A 93 1.78 16.59 -9.96
C GLU A 93 2.64 15.90 -8.90
N TRP A 94 3.87 15.52 -9.24
CA TRP A 94 4.78 14.94 -8.25
C TRP A 94 5.08 15.90 -7.09
N ARG A 95 5.35 17.18 -7.37
CA ARG A 95 5.56 18.20 -6.33
C ARG A 95 4.30 18.43 -5.51
N PHE A 96 3.14 18.45 -6.14
CA PHE A 96 1.85 18.58 -5.46
C PHE A 96 1.61 17.41 -4.50
N HIS A 97 1.76 16.16 -4.93
CA HIS A 97 1.59 15.01 -4.04
C HIS A 97 2.61 14.96 -2.91
N ARG A 98 3.84 15.47 -3.13
CA ARG A 98 4.81 15.68 -2.05
C ARG A 98 4.31 16.69 -1.02
N TYR A 99 3.69 17.79 -1.46
CA TYR A 99 3.08 18.78 -0.58
C TYR A 99 1.93 18.18 0.24
N VAL A 100 1.06 17.38 -0.39
CA VAL A 100 -0.06 16.71 0.31
C VAL A 100 0.44 15.82 1.45
N ILE A 101 1.44 14.96 1.19
CA ILE A 101 2.00 14.07 2.23
C ILE A 101 2.71 14.85 3.35
N SER A 102 3.28 16.02 3.04
CA SER A 102 3.93 16.87 4.04
C SER A 102 2.94 17.69 4.89
N ASN A 103 1.71 17.92 4.41
CA ASN A 103 0.71 18.76 5.08
C ASN A 103 -0.64 18.03 5.23
N PRO A 104 -0.68 16.85 5.88
CA PRO A 104 -1.86 15.98 5.87
C PRO A 104 -3.10 16.60 6.55
N THR A 105 -2.94 17.64 7.36
CA THR A 105 -4.07 18.34 8.00
C THR A 105 -4.86 19.22 7.03
N GLU A 106 -4.30 19.53 5.86
CA GLU A 106 -4.93 20.39 4.85
C GLU A 106 -5.77 19.61 3.83
N PHE A 107 -5.72 18.28 3.86
CA PHE A 107 -6.28 17.43 2.82
C PHE A 107 -7.19 16.34 3.38
N THR A 108 -8.10 15.88 2.54
CA THR A 108 -8.97 14.74 2.86
C THR A 108 -8.18 13.43 2.90
N LYS A 109 -8.73 12.43 3.60
CA LYS A 109 -8.14 11.09 3.66
C LYS A 109 -7.96 10.47 2.26
N LEU A 110 -8.91 10.69 1.35
CA LEU A 110 -8.82 10.22 -0.03
C LEU A 110 -7.65 10.86 -0.78
N GLU A 111 -7.47 12.18 -0.67
CA GLU A 111 -6.36 12.89 -1.33
C GLU A 111 -5.01 12.44 -0.79
N ILE A 112 -4.90 12.20 0.52
CA ILE A 112 -3.70 11.68 1.16
C ILE A 112 -3.43 10.25 0.71
N GLY A 113 -4.45 9.39 0.71
CA GLY A 113 -4.33 8.00 0.26
C GLY A 113 -3.93 7.88 -1.21
N PHE A 114 -4.52 8.71 -2.07
CA PHE A 114 -4.13 8.82 -3.47
C PHE A 114 -2.70 9.34 -3.63
N SER A 115 -2.31 10.39 -2.90
CA SER A 115 -0.94 10.94 -2.93
C SER A 115 0.09 9.93 -2.46
N ALA A 116 -0.23 9.12 -1.44
CA ALA A 116 0.61 8.04 -0.96
C ALA A 116 0.83 7.00 -2.05
N PHE A 117 -0.23 6.59 -2.75
CA PHE A 117 -0.15 5.65 -3.87
C PHE A 117 0.62 6.24 -5.05
N PHE A 118 0.33 7.49 -5.45
CA PHE A 118 1.03 8.19 -6.53
C PHE A 118 2.54 8.20 -6.28
N LEU A 119 2.96 8.70 -5.12
CA LEU A 119 4.38 8.75 -4.76
C LEU A 119 4.99 7.36 -4.61
N ASN A 120 4.24 6.38 -4.09
CA ASN A 120 4.69 4.98 -4.07
C ASN A 120 4.98 4.45 -5.49
N ARG A 121 4.22 4.87 -6.50
CA ARG A 121 4.42 4.46 -7.89
C ARG A 121 5.46 5.28 -8.64
N THR A 122 5.67 6.55 -8.26
CA THR A 122 6.62 7.45 -8.93
C THR A 122 7.97 7.60 -8.25
N ASN A 123 8.13 7.19 -6.98
CA ASN A 123 9.40 7.31 -6.25
C ASN A 123 10.26 6.06 -6.31
N ARG A 124 11.58 6.25 -6.18
CA ARG A 124 12.56 5.16 -6.08
C ARG A 124 12.18 4.22 -4.95
N SER A 125 12.16 2.92 -5.26
CA SER A 125 11.80 1.82 -4.34
C SER A 125 10.42 1.94 -3.67
N GLY A 126 9.54 2.80 -4.18
CA GLY A 126 8.22 3.07 -3.58
C GLY A 126 8.25 3.76 -2.22
N ILE A 127 9.38 4.32 -1.83
CA ILE A 127 9.51 5.06 -0.57
C ILE A 127 8.92 6.46 -0.77
N LEU A 128 7.89 6.81 0.02
CA LEU A 128 7.15 8.07 -0.11
C LEU A 128 8.05 9.31 0.04
N LYS A 129 9.07 9.22 0.90
CA LYS A 129 10.05 10.29 1.14
C LYS A 129 11.21 10.31 0.13
N ALA A 130 11.42 9.25 -0.64
CA ALA A 130 12.51 9.16 -1.61
C ALA A 130 12.29 10.08 -2.82
N GLY A 131 13.31 10.18 -3.67
CA GLY A 131 13.23 10.93 -4.92
C GLY A 131 12.40 10.22 -5.99
N VAL A 132 11.88 11.01 -6.93
CA VAL A 132 11.20 10.55 -8.15
C VAL A 132 12.09 9.62 -9.01
N ILE A 133 11.45 8.71 -9.74
CA ILE A 133 12.01 7.90 -10.81
C ILE A 133 12.00 8.77 -12.08
N GLY A 134 13.16 9.26 -12.51
CA GLY A 134 13.25 10.10 -13.71
C GLY A 134 12.77 11.54 -13.46
N GLY A 135 12.55 12.30 -14.54
CA GLY A 135 11.91 13.62 -14.50
C GLY A 135 12.78 14.79 -14.02
N LYS A 136 14.04 14.55 -13.62
CA LYS A 136 15.00 15.61 -13.25
C LYS A 136 16.09 15.85 -14.30
N ALA A 137 15.80 15.62 -15.58
CA ALA A 137 16.81 15.62 -16.67
C ALA A 137 18.05 14.76 -16.31
N GLN A 138 17.79 13.61 -15.69
CA GLN A 138 18.84 12.69 -15.26
C GLN A 138 19.38 11.97 -16.50
N ASN A 139 20.69 12.09 -16.74
CA ASN A 139 21.43 11.34 -17.76
C ASN A 139 21.33 9.82 -17.53
#